data_AF-A0A7Y5V581-F1
#
_entry.id   AF-A0A7Y5V581-F1
#
_cell.length_a   1.000
_cell.length_b   1.000
_cell.length_c   1.000
_cell.angle_alpha   90.00
_cell.angle_beta   90.00
_cell.angle_gamma   90.00
#
_symmetry.space_group_name_H-M   'P 1'
#
loop_
_entity.id
_entity.type
_entity.pdbx_description
1 polymer ?
#
loop_
_entity_poly.entity_id
_entity_poly.type
_entity_poly.pdbx_seq_one_letter_code
_entity_poly.pdbx_strand_id
1 'polypeptide(L)'
;AKLSPADRELIPDVGPTIDSLAERVASLAQALHGLESAAPPDAMASVDADLAEARARPESKERDRRIELLERQKATIADLLSRREGLKDQLESAGHWLQSVRLDLLALGSAGVQSAINDVTTATQEARVVSRDLRIALEAAKELRKG
;
A
#
# COMPACT_ATOMS: atom_id res chain seq x y z
N ALA A 1 19.86 7.98 19.90
CA ALA A 1 20.47 9.32 19.98
C ALA A 1 19.51 10.34 19.37
N LYS A 2 19.36 11.53 19.95
CA LYS A 2 18.60 12.63 19.34
C LYS A 2 19.60 13.53 18.59
N LEU A 3 19.33 13.83 17.33
CA LEU A 3 20.03 14.86 16.57
C LEU A 3 19.98 16.20 17.32
N SER A 4 21.10 16.92 17.37
CA SER A 4 21.13 18.25 17.98
C SER A 4 20.32 19.25 17.14
N PRO A 5 19.85 20.37 17.72
CA PRO A 5 19.17 21.42 16.96
C PRO A 5 19.98 21.95 15.77
N ALA A 6 21.31 22.07 15.93
CA ALA A 6 22.22 22.51 14.87
C ALA A 6 22.31 21.49 13.72
N ASP A 7 22.32 20.18 14.02
CA ASP A 7 22.33 19.14 12.99
C ASP A 7 21.01 19.05 12.22
N ARG A 8 19.89 19.37 12.87
CA ARG A 8 18.56 19.45 12.21
C ARG A 8 18.45 20.63 11.25
N GLU A 9 19.11 21.74 11.57
CA GLU A 9 19.13 22.95 10.74
C GLU A 9 19.88 22.73 9.41
N LEU A 10 20.81 21.77 9.40
CA LEU A 10 21.57 21.35 8.22
C LEU A 10 20.77 20.44 7.28
N ILE A 11 19.62 19.90 7.73
CA ILE A 11 18.77 19.01 6.93
C ILE A 11 17.28 19.34 7.14
N PRO A 12 16.83 20.52 6.69
CA PRO A 12 15.50 21.05 7.00
C PRO A 12 14.35 20.23 6.40
N ASP A 13 14.62 19.48 5.32
CA ASP A 13 13.60 18.76 4.56
C ASP A 13 13.22 17.39 5.13
N VAL A 14 14.03 16.83 6.03
CA VAL A 14 13.84 15.45 6.50
C VAL A 14 12.64 15.30 7.42
N GLY A 15 12.45 16.21 8.37
CA GLY A 15 11.30 16.17 9.29
C GLY A 15 9.96 16.17 8.55
N PRO A 16 9.68 17.18 7.70
CA PRO A 16 8.46 17.24 6.91
C PRO A 16 8.27 16.03 5.98
N THR A 17 9.37 15.47 5.44
CA THR A 17 9.30 14.28 4.58
C THR A 17 8.93 13.02 5.37
N ILE A 18 9.48 12.85 6.57
CA ILE A 18 9.13 11.72 7.47
C ILE A 18 7.67 11.83 7.91
N ASP A 19 7.22 13.02 8.32
CA ASP A 19 5.84 13.24 8.77
C ASP A 19 4.85 12.97 7.63
N SER A 20 5.14 13.47 6.42
CA SER A 20 4.33 13.20 5.23
C SER A 20 4.27 11.72 4.89
N LEU A 21 5.38 11.00 5.02
CA LEU A 21 5.44 9.55 4.77
C LEU A 21 4.66 8.77 5.84
N ALA A 22 4.75 9.17 7.11
CA ALA A 22 4.03 8.53 8.21
C ALA A 22 2.51 8.68 8.07
N GLU A 23 2.02 9.88 7.73
CA GLU A 23 0.60 10.13 7.42
C GLU A 23 0.14 9.27 6.23
N ARG A 24 0.99 9.12 5.21
CA ARG A 24 0.68 8.30 4.03
C ARG A 24 0.60 6.81 4.37
N VAL A 25 1.53 6.30 5.16
CA VAL A 25 1.53 4.93 5.68
C VAL A 25 0.26 4.63 6.47
N ALA A 26 -0.16 5.56 7.34
CA ALA A 26 -1.42 5.43 8.08
C ALA A 26 -2.63 5.35 7.15
N SER A 27 -2.67 6.18 6.09
CA SER A 27 -3.74 6.14 5.09
C SER A 27 -3.77 4.81 4.30
N LEU A 28 -2.61 4.23 3.98
CA LEU A 28 -2.53 2.94 3.28
C LEU A 28 -3.02 1.80 4.16
N ALA A 29 -2.61 1.78 5.43
CA ALA A 29 -3.07 0.79 6.40
C ALA A 29 -4.61 0.82 6.55
N GLN A 30 -5.20 2.02 6.58
CA GLN A 30 -6.67 2.17 6.61
C GLN A 30 -7.34 1.66 5.32
N ALA A 31 -6.79 2.00 4.15
CA ALA A 31 -7.32 1.53 2.87
C ALA A 31 -7.23 0.00 2.72
N LEU A 32 -6.09 -0.57 3.14
CA LEU A 32 -5.85 -2.01 3.16
C LEU A 32 -6.87 -2.71 4.07
N HIS A 33 -7.07 -2.19 5.29
CA HIS A 33 -8.06 -2.74 6.22
C HIS A 33 -9.49 -2.70 5.67
N GLY A 34 -9.84 -1.62 4.95
CA GLY A 34 -11.13 -1.51 4.26
C GLY A 34 -11.30 -2.56 3.16
N LEU A 35 -10.25 -2.84 2.38
CA LEU A 35 -10.26 -3.88 1.34
C LEU A 35 -10.32 -5.29 1.93
N GLU A 36 -9.60 -5.55 3.02
CA GLU A 36 -9.65 -6.84 3.74
C GLU A 36 -11.05 -7.12 4.30
N SER A 37 -11.77 -6.07 4.70
CA SER A 37 -13.17 -6.18 5.14
C SER A 37 -14.13 -6.44 3.97
N ALA A 38 -13.85 -5.88 2.79
CA ALA A 38 -14.70 -6.03 1.60
C ALA A 38 -14.52 -7.37 0.88
N ALA A 39 -13.31 -7.94 0.94
CA ALA A 39 -12.98 -9.25 0.38
C ALA A 39 -12.30 -10.13 1.44
N PRO A 40 -13.10 -10.86 2.24
CA PRO A 40 -12.59 -11.83 3.19
C PRO A 40 -11.62 -12.84 2.55
N PRO A 41 -10.69 -13.44 3.33
CA PRO A 41 -9.71 -14.39 2.81
C PRO A 41 -10.31 -15.59 2.04
N ASP A 42 -11.52 -16.00 2.38
CA ASP A 42 -12.26 -17.13 1.82
C ASP A 42 -13.23 -16.74 0.68
N ALA A 43 -13.38 -15.44 0.37
CA ALA A 43 -14.36 -14.96 -0.62
C ALA A 43 -14.17 -15.59 -2.00
N MET A 44 -12.92 -15.80 -2.45
CA MET A 44 -12.62 -16.45 -3.72
C MET A 44 -13.02 -17.94 -3.71
N ALA A 45 -12.70 -18.64 -2.63
CA ALA A 45 -13.05 -20.06 -2.50
C ALA A 45 -14.58 -20.26 -2.44
N SER A 46 -15.28 -19.37 -1.75
CA SER A 46 -16.75 -19.38 -1.69
C SER A 46 -17.38 -19.16 -3.07
N VAL A 47 -16.91 -18.16 -3.84
CA VAL A 47 -17.50 -17.89 -5.17
C VAL A 47 -17.20 -19.03 -6.14
N ASP A 48 -16.02 -19.66 -6.06
CA ASP A 48 -15.66 -20.81 -6.89
C ASP A 48 -16.53 -22.04 -6.59
N ALA A 49 -16.84 -22.29 -5.32
CA ALA A 49 -17.74 -23.36 -4.92
C ALA A 49 -19.17 -23.14 -5.44
N ASP A 50 -19.71 -21.93 -5.29
CA ASP A 50 -21.03 -21.55 -5.81
C ASP A 50 -21.10 -21.72 -7.33
N LEU A 51 -20.02 -21.38 -8.02
CA LEU A 51 -19.92 -21.45 -9.48
C LEU A 51 -19.86 -22.91 -9.95
N ALA A 52 -19.13 -23.77 -9.23
CA ALA A 52 -19.12 -25.21 -9.46
C ALA A 52 -20.51 -25.83 -9.23
N GLU A 53 -21.20 -25.44 -8.16
CA GLU A 53 -22.57 -25.91 -7.87
C GLU A 53 -23.54 -25.47 -8.97
N ALA A 54 -23.49 -24.20 -9.39
CA ALA A 54 -24.34 -23.68 -10.45
C ALA A 54 -24.12 -24.41 -11.79
N ARG A 55 -22.86 -24.74 -12.12
CA ARG A 55 -22.52 -25.49 -13.34
C ARG A 55 -22.98 -26.95 -13.30
N ALA A 56 -23.07 -27.56 -12.13
CA ALA A 56 -23.55 -28.94 -11.97
C ALA A 56 -25.08 -29.07 -12.15
N ARG A 57 -25.82 -27.95 -12.12
CA ARG A 57 -27.28 -27.95 -12.30
C ARG A 57 -27.65 -28.15 -13.78
N PRO A 58 -28.81 -28.77 -14.07
CA PRO A 58 -29.33 -28.90 -15.43
C PRO A 58 -29.42 -27.56 -16.16
N GLU A 59 -29.24 -27.60 -17.47
CA GLU A 59 -29.23 -26.40 -18.31
C GLU A 59 -30.56 -25.66 -18.23
N SER A 60 -30.48 -24.36 -17.95
CA SER A 60 -31.64 -23.47 -17.99
C SER A 60 -31.16 -22.02 -18.12
N LYS A 61 -32.02 -21.15 -18.66
CA LYS A 61 -31.72 -19.71 -18.72
C LYS A 61 -31.43 -19.11 -17.35
N GLU A 62 -32.06 -19.64 -16.30
CA GLU A 62 -31.83 -19.17 -14.93
C GLU A 62 -30.45 -19.61 -14.40
N ARG A 63 -30.04 -20.86 -14.68
CA ARG A 63 -28.68 -21.33 -14.41
C ARG A 63 -27.66 -20.43 -15.08
N ASP A 64 -27.85 -20.13 -16.37
CA ASP A 64 -26.88 -19.36 -17.16
C ASP A 64 -26.73 -17.93 -16.62
N ARG A 65 -27.84 -17.28 -16.26
CA ARG A 65 -27.84 -15.96 -15.60
C ARG A 65 -27.11 -15.99 -14.26
N ARG A 66 -27.33 -17.03 -13.45
CA ARG A 66 -26.65 -17.20 -12.16
C ARG A 66 -25.14 -17.37 -12.35
N ILE A 67 -24.72 -18.16 -13.33
CA ILE A 67 -23.29 -18.34 -13.67
C ILE A 67 -22.68 -17.01 -14.11
N GLU A 68 -23.34 -16.25 -14.99
CA GLU A 68 -22.83 -14.95 -15.46
C GLU A 68 -22.66 -13.93 -14.31
N LEU A 69 -23.58 -13.94 -13.34
CA LEU A 69 -23.46 -13.10 -12.15
C LEU A 69 -22.27 -13.53 -11.28
N LEU A 70 -22.10 -14.83 -11.04
CA LEU A 70 -21.01 -15.39 -10.24
C LEU A 70 -19.64 -15.15 -10.88
N GLU A 71 -19.53 -15.25 -12.21
CA GLU A 71 -18.29 -14.91 -12.94
C GLU A 71 -17.92 -13.43 -12.79
N ARG A 72 -18.91 -12.53 -12.86
CA ARG A 72 -18.69 -11.10 -12.58
C ARG A 72 -18.23 -10.87 -11.15
N GLN A 73 -18.89 -11.51 -10.18
CA GLN A 73 -18.49 -11.44 -8.77
C GLN A 73 -17.06 -11.94 -8.56
N LYS A 74 -16.69 -13.06 -9.20
CA LYS A 74 -15.33 -13.61 -9.18
C LYS A 74 -14.31 -12.62 -9.73
N ALA A 75 -14.59 -11.97 -10.85
CA ALA A 75 -13.72 -10.95 -11.43
C ALA A 75 -13.52 -9.76 -10.47
N THR A 76 -14.59 -9.30 -9.81
CA THR A 76 -14.50 -8.24 -8.80
C THR A 76 -13.63 -8.66 -7.61
N ILE A 77 -13.83 -9.87 -7.07
CA ILE A 77 -13.01 -10.36 -5.95
C ILE A 77 -11.54 -10.47 -6.36
N ALA A 78 -11.24 -10.97 -7.56
CA ALA A 78 -9.87 -11.09 -8.06
C ALA A 78 -9.15 -9.73 -8.14
N ASP A 79 -9.84 -8.71 -8.65
CA ASP A 79 -9.32 -7.35 -8.71
C ASP A 79 -9.09 -6.74 -7.31
N LEU A 80 -10.01 -6.95 -6.36
CA LEU A 80 -9.81 -6.53 -4.96
C LEU A 80 -8.59 -7.20 -4.31
N LEU A 81 -8.38 -8.50 -4.56
CA LEU A 81 -7.23 -9.24 -4.03
C LEU A 81 -5.91 -8.75 -4.62
N SER A 82 -5.86 -8.49 -5.93
CA SER A 82 -4.69 -7.93 -6.62
C SER A 82 -4.30 -6.56 -6.04
N ARG A 83 -5.28 -5.70 -5.78
CA ARG A 83 -5.04 -4.39 -5.16
C ARG A 83 -4.55 -4.49 -3.73
N ARG A 84 -5.09 -5.44 -2.97
CA ARG A 84 -4.65 -5.72 -1.60
C ARG A 84 -3.17 -6.09 -1.59
N GLU A 85 -2.72 -6.93 -2.53
CA GLU A 85 -1.32 -7.30 -2.69
C GLU A 85 -0.46 -6.08 -3.04
N GLY A 86 -0.87 -5.28 -4.04
CA GLY A 86 -0.16 -4.05 -4.39
C GLY A 86 -0.04 -3.04 -3.23
N LEU A 87 -1.07 -2.90 -2.38
CA LEU A 87 -1.00 -2.05 -1.19
C LEU A 87 -0.09 -2.64 -0.09
N LYS A 88 0.02 -3.97 0.03
CA LYS A 88 0.94 -4.62 0.96
C LYS A 88 2.39 -4.38 0.55
N ASP A 89 2.74 -4.61 -0.71
CA ASP A 89 4.09 -4.37 -1.25
C ASP A 89 4.52 -2.91 -1.05
N GLN A 90 3.57 -2.00 -1.24
CA GLN A 90 3.73 -0.56 -1.01
C GLN A 90 4.01 -0.21 0.45
N LEU A 91 3.26 -0.82 1.38
CA LEU A 91 3.43 -0.62 2.81
C LEU A 91 4.78 -1.17 3.29
N GLU A 92 5.18 -2.35 2.81
CA GLU A 92 6.48 -2.95 3.09
C GLU A 92 7.62 -2.08 2.57
N SER A 93 7.51 -1.59 1.34
CA SER A 93 8.49 -0.68 0.73
C SER A 93 8.64 0.61 1.54
N ALA A 94 7.54 1.21 1.98
CA ALA A 94 7.56 2.40 2.84
C ALA A 94 8.19 2.11 4.21
N GLY A 95 7.95 0.92 4.78
CA GLY A 95 8.56 0.47 6.03
C GLY A 95 10.08 0.33 5.93
N HIS A 96 10.58 -0.32 4.87
CA HIS A 96 12.01 -0.41 4.59
C HIS A 96 12.65 0.98 4.42
N TRP A 97 11.96 1.88 3.72
CA TRP A 97 12.37 3.27 3.55
C TRP A 97 12.54 4.01 4.88
N LEU A 98 11.52 3.95 5.74
CA LEU A 98 11.56 4.56 7.08
C LEU A 98 12.69 3.98 7.94
N GLN A 99 12.95 2.68 7.82
CA GLN A 99 14.05 2.04 8.53
C GLN A 99 15.42 2.53 8.03
N SER A 100 15.59 2.69 6.71
CA SER A 100 16.81 3.26 6.12
C SER A 100 17.06 4.67 6.64
N VAL A 101 16.07 5.55 6.53
CA VAL A 101 16.17 6.94 7.02
C VAL A 101 16.52 6.96 8.51
N ARG A 102 15.93 6.07 9.31
CA ARG A 102 16.27 5.96 10.74
C ARG A 102 17.75 5.62 10.97
N LEU A 103 18.30 4.69 10.18
CA LEU A 103 19.71 4.30 10.29
C LEU A 103 20.63 5.45 9.88
N ASP A 104 20.30 6.17 8.80
CA ASP A 104 21.08 7.31 8.32
C ASP A 104 21.13 8.45 9.35
N LEU A 105 19.99 8.71 10.01
CA LEU A 105 19.92 9.70 11.10
C LEU A 105 20.71 9.28 12.34
N LEU A 106 20.78 7.98 12.65
CA LEU A 106 21.63 7.46 13.71
C LEU A 106 23.11 7.58 13.35
N ALA A 107 23.47 7.31 12.09
CA ALA A 107 24.82 7.46 11.58
C ALA A 107 25.30 8.92 11.68
N LEU A 108 24.47 9.89 11.28
CA LEU A 108 24.71 11.33 11.46
C LEU A 108 25.10 11.70 12.90
N GLY A 109 24.30 11.24 13.86
CA GLY A 109 24.54 11.52 15.27
C GLY A 109 25.80 10.85 15.84
N SER A 110 26.43 9.94 15.08
CA SER A 110 27.62 9.18 15.51
C SER A 110 28.91 9.56 14.75
N ALA A 111 28.82 9.93 13.47
CA ALA A 111 29.96 10.13 12.57
C ALA A 111 30.28 11.60 12.26
N GLY A 112 29.37 12.53 12.60
CA GLY A 112 29.50 13.94 12.25
C GLY A 112 28.97 14.26 10.84
N VAL A 113 28.58 15.53 10.66
CA VAL A 113 27.61 15.99 9.65
C VAL A 113 28.04 15.82 8.18
N GLN A 114 29.32 15.97 7.84
CA GLN A 114 29.71 16.23 6.45
C GLN A 114 29.59 15.05 5.48
N SER A 115 29.86 13.81 5.93
CA SER A 115 29.73 12.61 5.07
C SER A 115 28.28 12.15 4.93
N ALA A 116 27.46 12.39 5.95
CA ALA A 116 26.13 11.83 6.04
C ALA A 116 25.02 12.71 5.40
N ILE A 117 25.31 13.98 5.09
CA ILE A 117 24.39 14.86 4.34
C ILE A 117 24.08 14.30 2.93
N ASN A 118 25.07 13.72 2.25
CA ASN A 118 24.88 13.21 0.88
C ASN A 118 23.95 11.99 0.84
N ASP A 119 24.08 11.10 1.81
CA ASP A 119 23.25 9.88 1.90
C ASP A 119 21.82 10.22 2.32
N VAL A 120 21.64 11.13 3.27
CA VAL A 120 20.31 11.60 3.69
C VAL A 120 19.57 12.35 2.59
N THR A 121 20.29 13.10 1.75
CA THR A 121 19.68 13.79 0.61
C THR A 121 19.12 12.79 -0.41
N THR A 122 19.86 11.70 -0.68
CA THR A 122 19.41 10.59 -1.54
C THR A 122 18.18 9.91 -0.94
N ALA A 123 18.23 9.59 0.35
CA ALA A 123 17.14 8.98 1.08
C ALA A 123 15.84 9.82 1.05
N THR A 124 15.98 11.14 1.19
CA THR A 124 14.84 12.07 1.15
C THR A 124 14.23 12.16 -0.25
N GLN A 125 15.04 12.07 -1.31
CA GLN A 125 14.55 12.05 -2.69
C GLN A 125 13.78 10.77 -3.01
N GLU A 126 14.29 9.62 -2.57
CA GLU A 126 13.63 8.34 -2.80
C GLU A 126 12.31 8.23 -2.01
N ALA A 127 12.24 8.76 -0.78
CA ALA A 127 11.00 8.90 -0.03
C ALA A 127 9.93 9.72 -0.79
N ARG A 128 10.35 10.78 -1.51
CA ARG A 128 9.45 11.60 -2.34
C ARG A 128 8.96 10.85 -3.58
N VAL A 129 9.81 10.04 -4.21
CA VAL A 129 9.43 9.18 -5.36
C VAL A 129 8.40 8.15 -4.94
N VAL A 130 8.69 7.41 -3.87
CA VAL A 130 7.77 6.40 -3.30
C VAL A 130 6.44 7.07 -2.90
N SER A 131 6.47 8.21 -2.21
CA SER A 131 5.26 8.95 -1.83
C SER A 131 4.37 9.36 -3.02
N ARG A 132 4.98 9.63 -4.18
CA ARG A 132 4.25 10.00 -5.41
C ARG A 132 3.58 8.78 -6.03
N ASP A 133 4.31 7.68 -6.18
CA ASP A 133 3.78 6.47 -6.82
C ASP A 133 2.64 5.86 -5.97
N LEU A 134 2.76 5.94 -4.64
CA LEU A 134 1.70 5.62 -3.67
C LEU A 134 0.47 6.54 -3.78
N ARG A 135 0.66 7.81 -4.15
CA ARG A 135 -0.45 8.74 -4.34
C ARG A 135 -1.34 8.33 -5.49
N ILE A 136 -0.72 7.91 -6.59
CA ILE A 136 -1.41 7.47 -7.80
C ILE A 136 -2.22 6.20 -7.50
N ALA A 137 -1.63 5.23 -6.80
CA ALA A 137 -2.31 3.99 -6.43
C ALA A 137 -3.54 4.22 -5.51
N LEU A 138 -3.42 5.11 -4.51
CA LEU A 138 -4.54 5.42 -3.62
C LEU A 138 -5.70 6.13 -4.36
N GLU A 139 -5.36 7.02 -5.31
CA GLU A 139 -6.38 7.73 -6.08
C GLU A 139 -7.12 6.77 -7.01
N ALA A 140 -6.42 5.83 -7.65
CA ALA A 140 -7.04 4.73 -8.39
C ALA A 140 -7.97 3.91 -7.49
N ALA A 141 -7.56 3.58 -6.27
CA ALA A 141 -8.38 2.82 -5.32
C ALA A 141 -9.64 3.59 -4.86
N LYS A 142 -9.58 4.92 -4.73
CA LYS A 142 -10.75 5.75 -4.39
C LYS A 142 -11.77 5.82 -5.52
N GLU A 143 -11.32 5.96 -6.76
CA GLU A 143 -12.22 6.05 -7.91
C GLU A 143 -13.00 4.75 -8.13
N LEU A 144 -12.36 3.61 -7.85
CA LEU A 144 -12.98 2.30 -8.00
C LEU A 144 -13.91 1.91 -6.84
N ARG A 145 -13.95 2.69 -5.76
CA ARG A 145 -14.96 2.57 -4.69
C ARG A 145 -16.23 3.38 -5.00
N LYS A 146 -16.16 4.33 -5.93
CA LYS A 146 -17.28 5.20 -6.32
C LYS A 146 -18.05 4.69 -7.54
N GLY A 147 -17.50 3.72 -8.28
CA GLY A 147 -18.16 3.02 -9.39
C GLY A 147 -18.71 1.67 -8.95
#